data_AF-A0A7W5F6M8-F1
#
_entry.id   AF-A0A7W5F6M8-F1
#
_cell.length_a   1.000
_cell.length_b   1.000
_cell.length_c   1.000
_cell.angle_alpha   90.00
_cell.angle_beta   90.00
_cell.angle_gamma   90.00
#
_symmetry.space_group_name_H-M   'P 1'
#
loop_
_entity.id
_entity.type
_entity.pdbx_description
1 polymer ?
#
loop_
_entity_poly.entity_id
_entity_poly.type
_entity_poly.pdbx_seq_one_letter_code
_entity_poly.pdbx_strand_id
1 'polypeptide(L)'
;MGTDQTAPIDAAAIRRTCHRALWNPTPSDSELKRLIHEIEGYIRQLSPEVAAIVPRMQSGTRDVALLTMRYVDQVLDPKAPSANLPERLHDLGVVARALLCLHEQCREAMPGVVPIGGWLLSPAPDLLEA
;
A
#
# COMPACT_ATOMS: atom_id res chain seq x y z
N MET A 1 -16.39 5.37 27.18
CA MET A 1 -15.08 5.62 26.53
C MET A 1 -15.20 5.13 25.10
N GLY A 2 -15.00 6.02 24.12
CA GLY A 2 -15.42 5.82 22.74
C GLY A 2 -14.64 4.72 22.03
N THR A 3 -15.37 3.76 21.47
CA THR A 3 -14.86 2.91 20.40
C THR A 3 -14.83 3.75 19.13
N ASP A 4 -13.71 4.43 18.89
CA ASP A 4 -13.40 5.00 17.58
C ASP A 4 -13.23 3.81 16.64
N GLN A 5 -14.34 3.36 16.05
CA GLN A 5 -14.34 2.32 15.04
C GLN A 5 -13.74 2.95 13.79
N THR A 6 -12.42 2.98 13.72
CA THR A 6 -11.69 3.31 12.50
C THR A 6 -12.30 2.46 11.39
N ALA A 7 -12.89 3.12 10.39
CA ALA A 7 -13.52 2.41 9.29
C ALA A 7 -12.49 1.45 8.66
N PRO A 8 -12.89 0.23 8.27
CA PRO A 8 -11.96 -0.73 7.70
C PRO A 8 -11.28 -0.13 6.48
N ILE A 9 -9.95 -0.27 6.39
CA ILE A 9 -9.16 0.20 5.25
C ILE A 9 -9.71 -0.42 3.96
N ASP A 10 -10.17 0.43 3.03
CA ASP A 10 -10.60 0.00 1.69
C ASP A 10 -9.38 -0.26 0.80
N ALA A 11 -8.78 -1.44 0.97
CA ALA A 11 -7.64 -1.89 0.18
C ALA A 11 -7.90 -1.89 -1.33
N ALA A 12 -9.16 -2.07 -1.77
CA ALA A 12 -9.50 -2.04 -3.19
C ALA A 12 -9.47 -0.63 -3.76
N ALA A 13 -10.00 0.37 -3.02
CA ALA A 13 -9.88 1.77 -3.39
C ALA A 13 -8.43 2.24 -3.43
N ILE A 14 -7.61 1.86 -2.43
CA ILE A 14 -6.18 2.20 -2.40
C ILE A 14 -5.46 1.60 -3.61
N ARG A 15 -5.68 0.31 -3.92
CA ARG A 15 -5.13 -0.36 -5.11
C ARG A 15 -5.45 0.38 -6.40
N ARG A 16 -6.73 0.72 -6.62
CA ARG A 16 -7.16 1.43 -7.84
C ARG A 16 -6.51 2.80 -7.95
N THR A 17 -6.43 3.52 -6.84
CA THR A 17 -5.87 4.88 -6.81
C THR A 17 -4.35 4.85 -7.05
N CYS A 18 -3.63 3.94 -6.40
CA CYS A 18 -2.20 3.72 -6.66
C CYS A 18 -1.96 3.28 -8.11
N HIS A 19 -2.83 2.41 -8.65
CA HIS A 19 -2.69 1.98 -10.04
C HIS A 19 -2.83 3.16 -11.02
N ARG A 20 -3.83 4.01 -10.77
CA ARG A 20 -4.04 5.23 -11.54
C ARG A 20 -2.87 6.22 -11.43
N ALA A 21 -2.26 6.33 -10.26
CA ALA A 21 -1.11 7.21 -10.05
C ALA A 21 0.16 6.74 -10.77
N LEU A 22 0.37 5.42 -10.87
CA LEU A 22 1.64 4.85 -11.33
C LEU A 22 1.64 4.40 -12.80
N TRP A 23 0.52 3.92 -13.33
CA TRP A 23 0.49 3.27 -14.65
C TRP A 23 -0.49 3.86 -15.67
N ASN A 24 -1.36 4.78 -15.26
CA ASN A 24 -2.27 5.43 -16.21
C ASN A 24 -1.57 6.63 -16.90
N PRO A 25 -2.09 7.09 -18.06
CA PRO A 25 -1.60 8.29 -18.70
C PRO A 25 -1.59 9.50 -17.74
N THR A 26 -0.65 10.42 -17.97
CA THR A 26 -0.43 11.59 -17.13
C THR A 26 -1.75 12.32 -16.86
N PRO A 27 -2.18 12.44 -15.59
CA PRO A 27 -3.41 13.12 -15.25
C PRO A 27 -3.34 14.62 -15.56
N SER A 28 -4.50 15.25 -15.71
CA SER A 28 -4.56 16.72 -15.71
C SER A 28 -4.12 17.32 -14.37
N ASP A 29 -3.73 18.60 -14.35
CA ASP A 29 -3.26 19.28 -13.12
C ASP A 29 -4.26 19.25 -11.96
N SER A 30 -5.55 19.34 -12.25
CA SER A 30 -6.62 19.24 -11.24
C SER A 30 -6.73 17.81 -10.70
N GLU A 31 -6.57 16.81 -11.56
CA GLU A 31 -6.55 15.40 -11.16
C GLU A 31 -5.28 15.03 -10.40
N LEU A 32 -4.12 15.60 -10.76
CA LEU A 32 -2.86 15.42 -10.03
C LEU A 32 -3.02 15.85 -8.56
N LYS A 33 -3.53 17.06 -8.32
CA LYS A 33 -3.77 17.57 -6.96
C LYS A 33 -4.74 16.71 -6.17
N ARG A 34 -5.83 16.25 -6.82
CA ARG A 34 -6.82 15.36 -6.19
C ARG A 34 -6.19 14.02 -5.81
N LEU A 35 -5.47 13.39 -6.73
CA LEU A 35 -4.82 12.09 -6.50
C LEU A 35 -3.73 12.18 -5.43
N ILE A 36 -2.94 13.26 -5.41
CA ILE A 36 -1.96 13.53 -4.35
C ILE A 36 -2.66 13.57 -2.99
N HIS A 37 -3.73 14.36 -2.88
CA HIS A 37 -4.47 14.49 -1.62
C HIS A 37 -5.10 13.16 -1.16
N GLU A 38 -5.69 12.41 -2.09
CA GLU A 38 -6.26 11.09 -1.81
C GLU A 38 -5.19 10.10 -1.32
N ILE A 39 -4.04 10.04 -1.99
CA ILE A 39 -2.96 9.12 -1.63
C ILE A 39 -2.28 9.52 -0.31
N GLU A 40 -2.08 10.81 -0.05
CA GLU A 40 -1.60 11.29 1.25
C GLU A 40 -2.54 10.85 2.39
N GLY A 41 -3.86 10.91 2.16
CA GLY A 41 -4.87 10.40 3.07
C GLY A 41 -4.69 8.90 3.35
N TYR A 42 -4.51 8.09 2.30
CA TYR A 42 -4.28 6.64 2.45
C TYR A 42 -2.98 6.31 3.16
N ILE A 43 -1.89 7.03 2.88
CA ILE A 43 -0.61 6.84 3.59
C ILE A 43 -0.80 7.12 5.09
N ARG A 44 -1.50 8.21 5.46
CA ARG A 44 -1.76 8.55 6.87
C ARG A 44 -2.61 7.50 7.58
N GLN A 45 -3.50 6.80 6.86
CA GLN A 45 -4.28 5.69 7.40
C GLN A 45 -3.46 4.40 7.54
N LEU A 46 -2.68 4.04 6.51
CA LEU A 46 -1.91 2.80 6.48
C LEU A 46 -0.68 2.81 7.40
N SER A 47 -0.03 3.97 7.55
CA SER A 47 1.22 4.09 8.32
C SER A 47 1.12 3.61 9.77
N PRO A 48 0.13 4.02 10.58
CA PRO A 48 0.00 3.53 11.96
C PRO A 48 -0.30 2.04 12.03
N GLU A 49 -1.08 1.51 11.08
CA GLU A 49 -1.40 0.08 11.01
C GLU A 49 -0.14 -0.74 10.69
N VAL A 50 0.66 -0.30 9.72
CA VAL A 50 1.95 -0.94 9.38
C VAL A 50 2.92 -0.82 10.55
N ALA A 51 3.03 0.34 11.20
CA ALA A 51 3.87 0.53 12.38
C ALA A 51 3.54 -0.45 13.52
N ALA A 52 2.26 -0.74 13.76
CA ALA A 52 1.80 -1.67 14.78
C ALA A 52 2.19 -3.13 14.50
N ILE A 53 2.33 -3.51 13.23
CA ILE A 53 2.69 -4.89 12.81
C ILE A 53 4.20 -5.10 12.60
N VAL A 54 5.00 -4.04 12.37
CA VAL A 54 6.47 -4.15 12.15
C VAL A 54 7.19 -5.05 13.18
N PRO A 55 6.91 -4.97 14.49
CA PRO A 55 7.61 -5.81 15.48
C PRO A 55 7.35 -7.32 15.31
N ARG A 56 6.28 -7.70 14.61
CA ARG A 56 5.86 -9.09 14.37
C ARG A 56 6.34 -9.64 13.03
N MET A 57 6.94 -8.79 12.17
CA MET A 57 7.47 -9.19 10.88
C MET A 57 8.77 -10.00 11.01
N GLN A 58 8.98 -10.93 10.09
CA GLN A 58 10.27 -11.63 9.92
C GLN A 58 11.35 -10.63 9.47
N SER A 59 12.63 -10.92 9.75
CA SER A 59 13.75 -9.98 9.58
C SER A 59 13.79 -9.29 8.21
N GLY A 60 13.67 -10.04 7.12
CA GLY A 60 13.70 -9.46 5.76
C GLY A 60 12.56 -8.49 5.47
N THR A 61 11.32 -8.85 5.83
CA THR A 61 10.14 -7.98 5.65
C THR A 61 10.18 -6.77 6.60
N ARG A 62 10.72 -6.96 7.80
CA ARG A 62 10.86 -5.92 8.82
C ARG A 62 11.78 -4.79 8.34
N ASP A 63 12.92 -5.13 7.71
CA ASP A 63 13.85 -4.12 7.20
C ASP A 63 13.21 -3.28 6.08
N VAL A 64 12.46 -3.93 5.19
CA VAL A 64 11.67 -3.25 4.14
C VAL A 64 10.61 -2.35 4.75
N ALA A 65 9.92 -2.81 5.80
CA ALA A 65 8.90 -2.02 6.48
C ALA A 65 9.49 -0.78 7.16
N LEU A 66 10.61 -0.92 7.87
CA LEU A 66 11.31 0.20 8.50
C LEU A 66 11.78 1.22 7.45
N LEU A 67 12.32 0.75 6.33
CA LEU A 67 12.71 1.63 5.22
C LEU A 67 11.48 2.35 4.63
N THR A 68 10.37 1.63 4.43
CA THR A 68 9.12 2.20 3.93
C THR A 68 8.58 3.28 4.88
N MET A 69 8.60 3.03 6.19
CA MET A 69 8.20 4.02 7.20
C MET A 69 9.08 5.28 7.18
N ARG A 70 10.38 5.14 6.95
CA ARG A 70 11.27 6.29 6.76
C ARG A 70 10.91 7.10 5.50
N TYR A 71 10.45 6.43 4.44
CA TYR A 71 9.97 7.12 3.23
C TYR A 71 8.62 7.80 3.44
N VAL A 72 7.73 7.26 4.28
CA VAL A 72 6.48 7.91 4.67
C VAL A 72 6.74 9.32 5.20
N ASP A 73 7.67 9.46 6.15
CA ASP A 73 7.99 10.76 6.74
C ASP A 73 8.50 11.75 5.69
N GLN A 74 9.34 11.27 4.75
CA GLN A 74 9.88 12.10 3.66
C GLN A 74 8.80 12.54 2.67
N VAL A 75 7.91 11.63 2.27
CA VAL A 75 6.86 11.97 1.31
C VAL A 75 5.72 12.74 1.96
N LEU A 76 5.52 12.69 3.28
CA LEU A 76 4.52 13.51 3.97
C LEU A 76 5.06 14.87 4.45
N ASP A 77 6.38 15.11 4.39
CA ASP A 77 6.97 16.39 4.81
C ASP A 77 6.39 17.56 3.97
N PRO A 78 5.81 18.60 4.60
CA PRO A 78 5.33 19.80 3.91
C PRO A 78 6.43 20.55 3.13
N LYS A 79 7.70 20.33 3.48
CA LYS A 79 8.89 20.90 2.84
C LYS A 79 9.46 20.00 1.75
N ALA A 80 8.87 18.83 1.51
CA ALA A 80 9.27 17.99 0.39
C ALA A 80 9.16 18.77 -0.93
N PRO A 81 10.10 18.59 -1.89
CA PRO A 81 10.08 19.31 -3.14
C PRO A 81 8.72 19.19 -3.85
N SER A 82 7.99 20.29 -3.94
CA SER A 82 6.66 20.36 -4.58
C SER A 82 6.73 20.82 -6.04
N ALA A 83 7.93 21.01 -6.57
CA ALA A 83 8.16 21.62 -7.89
C ALA A 83 7.66 20.76 -9.06
N ASN A 84 7.47 19.44 -8.85
CA ASN A 84 7.03 18.51 -9.89
C ASN A 84 5.88 17.62 -9.38
N LEU A 85 4.63 18.05 -9.64
CA LEU A 85 3.42 17.33 -9.20
C LEU A 85 3.33 15.87 -9.72
N PRO A 86 3.69 15.56 -10.97
CA PRO A 86 3.80 14.17 -11.44
C PRO A 86 4.76 13.30 -10.63
N GLU A 87 5.97 13.80 -10.34
CA GLU A 87 6.98 13.07 -9.55
C GLU A 87 6.52 12.87 -8.11
N ARG A 88 5.94 13.93 -7.52
CA ARG A 88 5.28 13.87 -6.21
C ARG A 88 4.19 12.79 -6.17
N LEU A 89 3.33 12.73 -7.18
CA LEU A 89 2.27 11.72 -7.26
C LEU A 89 2.86 10.31 -7.39
N HIS A 90 3.92 10.16 -8.18
CA HIS A 90 4.62 8.88 -8.35
C HIS A 90 5.21 8.40 -7.02
N ASP A 91 5.96 9.24 -6.30
CA ASP A 91 6.58 8.87 -5.02
C ASP A 91 5.53 8.48 -3.97
N LEU A 92 4.46 9.26 -3.86
CA LEU A 92 3.33 8.95 -3.00
C LEU A 92 2.68 7.61 -3.41
N GLY A 93 2.50 7.37 -4.70
CA GLY A 93 1.95 6.12 -5.24
C GLY A 93 2.80 4.90 -4.90
N VAL A 94 4.13 5.03 -4.99
CA VAL A 94 5.07 3.96 -4.63
C VAL A 94 4.99 3.65 -3.14
N VAL A 95 5.06 4.67 -2.27
CA VAL A 95 5.00 4.50 -0.81
C VAL A 95 3.66 3.91 -0.37
N ALA A 96 2.54 4.42 -0.89
CA ALA A 96 1.21 3.91 -0.57
C ALA A 96 1.05 2.44 -0.99
N ARG A 97 1.56 2.06 -2.16
CA ARG A 97 1.54 0.66 -2.62
C ARG A 97 2.40 -0.23 -1.74
N ALA A 98 3.59 0.20 -1.35
CA ALA A 98 4.47 -0.56 -0.47
C ALA A 98 3.82 -0.80 0.89
N LEU A 99 3.24 0.25 1.50
CA LEU A 99 2.49 0.13 2.75
C LEU A 99 1.31 -0.84 2.64
N LEU A 100 0.56 -0.77 1.54
CA LEU A 100 -0.56 -1.69 1.31
C LEU A 100 -0.08 -3.14 1.22
N CYS A 101 1.00 -3.40 0.48
CA CYS A 101 1.58 -4.74 0.39
C CYS A 101 2.05 -5.27 1.75
N LEU A 102 2.70 -4.44 2.57
CA LEU A 102 3.15 -4.81 3.91
C LEU A 102 1.97 -5.14 4.84
N HIS A 103 0.92 -4.32 4.76
CA HIS A 103 -0.32 -4.53 5.51
C HIS A 103 -1.02 -5.84 5.13
N GLU A 104 -1.09 -6.17 3.83
CA GLU A 104 -1.72 -7.40 3.33
C GLU A 104 -0.91 -8.65 3.69
N GLN A 105 0.42 -8.63 3.48
CA GLN A 105 1.29 -9.78 3.79
C GLN A 105 1.25 -10.16 5.28
N CYS A 106 1.22 -9.19 6.19
CA CYS A 106 1.12 -9.50 7.61
C CYS A 106 -0.26 -9.99 8.02
N ARG A 107 -1.32 -9.58 7.32
CA ARG A 107 -2.67 -10.09 7.56
C ARG A 107 -2.80 -11.55 7.13
N GLU A 108 -2.20 -11.93 6.00
CA GLU A 108 -2.17 -13.30 5.51
C GLU A 108 -1.32 -14.23 6.40
N ALA A 109 -0.24 -13.70 7.00
CA ALA A 109 0.63 -14.44 7.90
C ALA A 109 0.04 -14.66 9.32
N MET A 110 -1.03 -13.95 9.69
CA MET A 110 -1.76 -14.16 10.95
C MET A 110 -2.96 -15.09 10.71
N PRO A 111 -2.91 -16.37 11.11
CA PRO A 111 -3.98 -17.32 10.82
C PRO A 111 -5.24 -16.95 11.60
N GLY A 112 -6.29 -16.55 10.89
CA GLY A 112 -7.59 -16.19 11.46
C GLY A 112 -8.61 -15.60 10.48
N VAL A 113 -8.21 -15.26 9.25
CA VAL A 113 -9.13 -14.80 8.19
C VAL A 113 -8.81 -15.57 6.91
N VAL A 114 -9.80 -16.29 6.40
CA VAL A 114 -9.72 -17.09 5.17
C VAL A 114 -9.33 -16.18 4.00
N PRO A 115 -8.30 -16.53 3.19
CA PRO A 115 -7.97 -15.75 2.01
C PRO A 115 -9.04 -15.97 0.93
N ILE A 116 -9.71 -14.89 0.52
CA ILE A 116 -10.50 -14.85 -0.71
C ILE A 116 -9.55 -14.41 -1.83
N GLY A 117 -9.24 -15.32 -2.75
CA GLY A 117 -8.67 -14.96 -4.05
C GLY A 117 -7.37 -15.69 -4.35
N GLY A 118 -7.54 -16.86 -4.96
CA GLY A 118 -6.45 -17.69 -5.44
C GLY A 118 -5.54 -16.96 -6.42
N TRP A 119 -4.29 -16.84 -6.02
CA TRP A 119 -3.14 -16.86 -6.92
C TRP A 119 -2.35 -18.14 -6.64
N LEU A 120 -3.03 -19.29 -6.64
CA LEU A 120 -2.33 -20.55 -6.83
C LEU A 120 -2.28 -20.82 -8.32
N LEU A 121 -1.04 -20.85 -8.81
CA LEU A 121 -0.63 -21.67 -9.93
C LEU A 121 -1.57 -22.89 -10.08
N SER A 122 -2.21 -23.00 -11.24
CA SER A 122 -2.65 -24.32 -11.70
C SER A 122 -1.44 -25.25 -11.65
N PRO A 123 -1.47 -26.36 -10.88
CA PRO A 123 -0.59 -27.45 -11.19
C PRO A 123 -1.01 -27.98 -12.58
N ALA A 124 -0.07 -28.05 -13.50
CA ALA A 124 -0.24 -28.80 -14.73
C ALA A 124 -0.70 -30.22 -14.37
N PRO A 125 -1.76 -30.77 -14.98
CA PRO A 125 -2.08 -32.17 -14.77
C PRO A 125 -0.94 -33.00 -15.36
N ASP A 126 -0.28 -33.77 -14.48
CA ASP A 126 0.53 -34.91 -14.83
C ASP A 126 -0.21 -35.75 -15.88
N LEU A 127 0.29 -35.73 -17.12
CA LEU A 127 -0.02 -36.73 -18.13
C LEU A 127 0.75 -37.99 -17.75
N LEU A 128 0.05 -38.91 -17.09
CA LEU A 128 0.45 -40.30 -16.97
C LEU A 128 -0.74 -41.18 -17.35
N GLU A 129 -0.41 -42.29 -18.00
CA GLU A 129 -1.27 -43.36 -18.57
C GLU A 129 -1.72 -43.07 -20.03
N ALA A 130 -1.32 -43.82 -21.06
CA ALA A 130 -0.78 -45.18 -21.14
C ALA A 130 0.06 -45.40 -22.42
#